data_AF-G4VJV9-F1
#
_entry.id   AF-G4VJV9-F1
#
_cell.length_a   1.000
_cell.length_b   1.000
_cell.length_c   1.000
_cell.angle_alpha   90.00
_cell.angle_beta   90.00
_cell.angle_gamma   90.00
#
_symmetry.space_group_name_H-M   'P 1'
#
loop_
_entity.id
_entity.type
_entity.pdbx_description
1 polymer ?
#
loop_
_entity_poly.entity_id
_entity_poly.type
_entity_poly.pdbx_seq_one_letter_code
_entity_poly.pdbx_strand_id
1 'polypeptide(L)'
;MDGTDPYFCMQDEVFKNLQLVKTLYEDWRGRLNPGDQELLTKIRQTIKNIEWDLMDLQETIGAVENNPIKFHLSDKDISARRQFLTEAKNVVKNAKNCLNSSDNGSKRNDPPIDFTIHVAPRPSSSPPSSVLCNGDLKVNNQTTNKTQSSIRTNSHIKKSSPSSNMYSIPYDPLTEQKQLLYEQDNRLDQLGTTISNLKGMSQRIGDELGDQVVLLDDFNNEMISTESRLDSITKRTARLLHLNTDRRQWCAIFSLLITLLVILILFGIL
;
A
#
# COMPACT_ATOMS: atom_id res chain seq x y z
N MET A 1 -11.97 7.69 -28.50
CA MET A 1 -11.45 7.65 -27.13
C MET A 1 -12.69 7.54 -26.26
N ASP A 2 -13.01 6.34 -25.79
CA ASP A 2 -14.17 6.17 -24.91
C ASP A 2 -13.92 7.07 -23.68
N GLY A 3 -14.75 8.11 -23.56
CA GLY A 3 -14.52 9.30 -22.73
C GLY A 3 -14.65 9.06 -21.22
N THR A 4 -14.18 7.92 -20.75
CA THR A 4 -14.20 7.55 -19.33
C THR A 4 -13.09 8.33 -18.63
N ASP A 5 -13.50 9.30 -17.81
CA ASP A 5 -12.59 10.12 -17.04
C ASP A 5 -11.76 9.26 -16.05
N PRO A 6 -10.41 9.24 -16.17
CA PRO A 6 -9.53 8.50 -15.27
C PRO A 6 -9.68 8.88 -13.80
N TYR A 7 -10.15 10.09 -13.51
CA TYR A 7 -10.41 10.56 -12.15
C TYR A 7 -11.30 9.59 -11.37
N PHE A 8 -12.35 9.03 -12.00
CA PHE A 8 -13.26 8.14 -11.28
C PHE A 8 -12.60 6.83 -10.86
N CYS A 9 -11.64 6.33 -11.63
CA CYS A 9 -10.87 5.14 -11.27
C CYS A 9 -10.06 5.39 -9.99
N MET A 10 -9.34 6.52 -9.95
CA MET A 10 -8.57 6.93 -8.76
C MET A 10 -9.48 7.25 -7.57
N GLN A 11 -10.62 7.90 -7.80
CA GLN A 11 -11.60 8.18 -6.75
C GLN A 11 -12.13 6.88 -6.13
N ASP A 12 -12.50 5.90 -6.95
CA ASP A 12 -13.02 4.61 -6.49
C ASP A 12 -11.95 3.83 -5.69
N GLU A 13 -10.68 3.89 -6.14
CA GLU A 13 -9.54 3.29 -5.44
C GLU A 13 -9.29 3.94 -4.07
N VAL A 14 -9.21 5.27 -4.03
CA VAL A 14 -9.05 6.04 -2.79
C VAL A 14 -10.20 5.74 -1.83
N PHE A 15 -11.44 5.79 -2.32
CA PHE A 15 -12.62 5.50 -1.50
C PHE A 15 -12.58 4.06 -0.94
N LYS A 16 -12.24 3.07 -1.77
CA LYS A 16 -12.09 1.68 -1.33
C LYS A 16 -11.02 1.54 -0.25
N ASN A 17 -9.86 2.16 -0.45
CA ASN A 17 -8.76 2.13 0.51
C ASN A 17 -9.15 2.82 1.83
N LEU A 18 -9.93 3.90 1.79
CA LEU A 18 -10.48 4.55 2.98
C LEU A 18 -11.46 3.63 3.74
N GLN A 19 -12.31 2.88 3.05
CA GLN A 19 -13.17 1.88 3.70
C GLN A 19 -12.35 0.73 4.31
N LEU A 20 -11.26 0.34 3.67
CA LEU A 20 -10.32 -0.62 4.24
C LEU A 20 -9.67 -0.07 5.52
N VAL A 21 -9.19 1.17 5.51
CA VAL A 21 -8.64 1.85 6.71
C VAL A 21 -9.68 1.90 7.82
N LYS A 22 -10.93 2.27 7.53
CA LYS A 22 -12.02 2.26 8.49
C LYS A 22 -12.20 0.88 9.13
N THR A 23 -12.28 -0.17 8.32
CA THR A 23 -12.47 -1.54 8.79
C THR A 23 -11.31 -2.01 9.66
N LEU A 24 -10.07 -1.75 9.23
CA LEU A 24 -8.88 -2.09 10.00
C LEU A 24 -8.80 -1.28 11.30
N TYR A 25 -9.11 0.00 11.27
CA TYR A 25 -9.08 0.87 12.44
C TYR A 25 -10.07 0.41 13.52
N GLU A 26 -11.30 0.07 13.15
CA GLU A 26 -12.28 -0.45 14.10
C GLU A 26 -11.88 -1.81 14.68
N ASP A 27 -11.30 -2.71 13.87
CA ASP A 27 -10.74 -3.98 14.36
C ASP A 27 -9.62 -3.70 15.38
N TRP A 28 -8.66 -2.85 15.03
CA TRP A 28 -7.55 -2.48 15.93
C TRP A 28 -8.01 -1.82 17.22
N ARG A 29 -9.01 -0.94 17.16
CA ARG A 29 -9.59 -0.27 18.33
C ARG A 29 -10.31 -1.24 19.26
N GLY A 30 -10.95 -2.26 18.71
CA GLY A 30 -11.64 -3.30 19.47
C GLY A 30 -10.70 -4.28 20.18
N ARG A 31 -9.44 -4.40 19.73
CA ARG A 31 -8.49 -5.36 20.29
C ARG A 31 -7.81 -4.85 21.57
N LEU A 32 -7.90 -5.67 22.63
CA LEU A 32 -7.30 -5.37 23.94
C LEU A 32 -5.78 -5.60 23.98
N ASN A 33 -5.25 -6.44 23.09
CA ASN A 33 -3.85 -6.84 23.17
C ASN A 33 -2.93 -5.81 22.50
N PRO A 34 -1.75 -5.53 23.08
CA PRO A 34 -0.75 -4.66 22.48
C PRO A 34 -0.07 -5.28 21.23
N GLY A 35 -0.25 -6.58 20.98
CA GLY A 35 0.52 -7.32 19.98
C GLY A 35 -0.01 -7.37 18.54
N ASP A 36 -0.99 -6.51 18.21
CA ASP A 36 -1.50 -6.43 16.84
C ASP A 36 -0.70 -5.42 16.00
N GLN A 37 0.64 -5.45 16.13
CA GLN A 37 1.53 -4.56 15.38
C GLN A 37 1.37 -4.75 13.87
N GLU A 38 1.11 -5.99 13.40
CA GLU A 38 0.81 -6.26 11.99
C GLU A 38 -0.39 -5.45 11.48
N LEU A 39 -1.45 -5.38 12.29
CA LEU A 39 -2.66 -4.64 11.95
C LEU A 39 -2.34 -3.14 11.88
N LEU A 40 -1.65 -2.62 12.89
CA LEU A 40 -1.24 -1.21 12.93
C LEU A 40 -0.34 -0.85 11.74
N THR A 41 0.58 -1.73 11.38
CA THR A 41 1.43 -1.63 10.19
C THR A 41 0.58 -1.54 8.93
N LYS A 42 -0.39 -2.44 8.78
CA LYS A 42 -1.27 -2.47 7.62
C LYS A 42 -2.13 -1.21 7.52
N ILE A 43 -2.64 -0.68 8.64
CA ILE A 43 -3.34 0.60 8.66
C ILE A 43 -2.42 1.71 8.17
N ARG A 44 -1.23 1.85 8.77
CA ARG A 44 -0.25 2.89 8.42
C ARG A 44 0.13 2.83 6.94
N GLN A 45 0.41 1.63 6.42
CA GLN A 45 0.71 1.43 5.01
C GLN A 45 -0.45 1.86 4.10
N THR A 46 -1.67 1.46 4.43
CA THR A 46 -2.86 1.80 3.63
C THR A 46 -3.11 3.31 3.63
N ILE A 47 -2.96 3.96 4.78
CA ILE A 47 -3.05 5.42 4.93
C ILE A 47 -2.04 6.13 4.03
N LYS A 48 -0.78 5.69 4.03
CA LYS A 48 0.26 6.27 3.17
C LYS A 48 -0.04 6.10 1.68
N ASN A 49 -0.52 4.93 1.28
CA ASN A 49 -0.93 4.69 -0.11
C ASN A 49 -1.99 5.72 -0.54
N ILE A 50 -2.99 5.96 0.33
CA ILE A 50 -3.98 7.01 0.10
C ILE A 50 -3.35 8.40 0.06
N GLU A 51 -2.39 8.72 0.93
CA GLU A 51 -1.67 10.01 0.87
C GLU A 51 -1.00 10.23 -0.49
N TRP A 52 -0.42 9.19 -1.08
CA TRP A 52 0.14 9.24 -2.43
C TRP A 52 -0.92 9.51 -3.48
N ASP A 53 -2.00 8.75 -3.49
CA ASP A 53 -3.10 8.92 -4.44
C ASP A 53 -3.70 10.33 -4.34
N LEU A 54 -3.82 10.87 -3.12
CA LEU A 54 -4.32 12.23 -2.88
C LEU A 54 -3.35 13.32 -3.33
N MET A 55 -2.03 13.09 -3.31
CA MET A 55 -1.06 14.03 -3.89
C MET A 55 -1.22 14.10 -5.40
N ASP A 56 -1.25 12.93 -6.04
CA ASP A 56 -1.33 12.83 -7.50
C ASP A 56 -2.70 13.35 -8.01
N LEU A 57 -3.78 13.09 -7.26
CA LEU A 57 -5.10 13.68 -7.51
C LEU A 57 -5.10 15.20 -7.36
N GLN A 58 -4.41 15.76 -6.35
CA GLN A 58 -4.33 17.21 -6.18
C GLN A 58 -3.63 17.87 -7.37
N GLU A 59 -2.51 17.31 -7.82
CA GLU A 59 -1.79 17.80 -8.99
C GLU A 59 -2.66 17.73 -10.25
N THR A 60 -3.35 16.60 -10.44
CA THR A 60 -4.25 16.39 -11.58
C THR A 60 -5.41 17.39 -11.59
N ILE A 61 -6.04 17.64 -10.44
CA ILE A 61 -7.12 18.63 -10.31
C ILE A 61 -6.58 20.04 -10.59
N GLY A 62 -5.41 20.39 -10.07
CA GLY A 62 -4.77 21.68 -10.35
C GLY A 62 -4.45 21.89 -11.84
N ALA A 63 -4.01 20.83 -12.54
CA ALA A 63 -3.79 20.89 -13.99
C ALA A 63 -5.10 21.09 -14.77
N VAL A 64 -6.19 20.47 -14.33
CA VAL A 64 -7.53 20.64 -14.92
C VAL A 64 -8.05 22.06 -14.69
N GLU A 65 -7.88 22.63 -13.49
CA GLU A 65 -8.28 24.00 -13.14
C GLU A 65 -7.62 25.06 -14.04
N ASN A 66 -6.36 24.83 -14.42
CA ASN A 66 -5.64 25.73 -15.31
C ASN A 66 -6.08 25.64 -16.78
N ASN A 67 -6.80 24.58 -17.18
CA ASN A 67 -7.25 24.42 -18.58
C ASN A 67 -8.59 23.65 -18.70
N PRO A 68 -9.69 24.17 -18.13
CA PRO A 68 -10.95 23.41 -18.03
C PRO A 68 -11.58 23.10 -19.39
N ILE A 69 -11.40 23.99 -20.37
CA ILE A 69 -11.93 23.83 -21.75
C ILE A 69 -11.36 22.58 -22.40
N LYS A 70 -10.06 22.28 -22.19
CA LYS A 70 -9.40 21.09 -22.75
C LYS A 70 -9.97 19.79 -22.18
N PHE A 71 -10.44 19.81 -20.94
CA PHE A 71 -10.92 18.62 -20.24
C PHE A 71 -12.44 18.47 -20.26
N HIS A 72 -13.18 19.45 -20.80
CA HIS A 72 -14.65 19.44 -20.85
C HIS A 72 -15.31 19.26 -19.47
N LEU A 73 -14.70 19.81 -18.42
CA LEU A 73 -15.22 19.73 -17.05
C LEU A 73 -15.85 21.05 -16.64
N SER A 74 -17.00 20.98 -15.98
CA SER A 74 -17.66 22.17 -15.42
C SER A 74 -17.02 22.57 -14.09
N ASP A 75 -17.18 23.84 -13.70
CA ASP A 75 -16.73 24.31 -12.38
C ASP A 75 -17.38 23.51 -11.23
N LYS A 76 -18.60 23.01 -11.44
CA LYS A 76 -19.28 22.12 -10.49
C LYS A 76 -18.55 20.79 -10.34
N ASP A 77 -18.10 20.20 -11.44
CA ASP A 77 -17.34 18.95 -11.41
C ASP A 77 -16.01 19.16 -10.68
N ILE A 78 -15.28 20.23 -11.03
CA ILE A 78 -14.02 20.59 -10.37
C ILE A 78 -14.24 20.82 -8.87
N SER A 79 -15.27 21.57 -8.49
CA SER A 79 -15.63 21.80 -7.08
C SER A 79 -15.94 20.50 -6.34
N ALA A 80 -16.66 19.56 -6.95
CA ALA A 80 -16.94 18.26 -6.34
C ALA A 80 -15.65 17.42 -6.16
N ARG A 81 -14.73 17.45 -7.13
CA ARG A 81 -13.41 16.79 -7.02
C ARG A 81 -12.57 17.38 -5.89
N ARG A 82 -12.56 18.71 -5.75
CA ARG A 82 -11.88 19.39 -4.63
C ARG A 82 -12.50 19.03 -3.29
N GLN A 83 -13.83 18.94 -3.22
CA GLN A 83 -14.53 18.54 -2.00
C GLN A 83 -14.10 17.13 -1.59
N PHE A 84 -14.18 16.15 -2.51
CA PHE A 84 -13.71 14.79 -2.27
C PHE A 84 -12.26 14.77 -1.76
N LEU A 85 -11.35 15.47 -2.45
CA LEU A 85 -9.95 15.57 -2.08
C LEU A 85 -9.76 16.14 -0.66
N THR A 86 -10.51 17.20 -0.32
CA THR A 86 -10.42 17.87 0.98
C THR A 86 -10.93 16.96 2.09
N GLU A 87 -12.09 16.33 1.89
CA GLU A 87 -12.68 15.40 2.85
C GLU A 87 -11.78 14.18 3.07
N ALA A 88 -11.29 13.56 1.99
CA ALA A 88 -10.37 12.43 2.08
C ALA A 88 -9.07 12.78 2.82
N LYS A 89 -8.48 13.96 2.55
CA LYS A 89 -7.31 14.45 3.30
C LYS A 89 -7.60 14.64 4.79
N ASN A 90 -8.77 15.15 5.13
CA ASN A 90 -9.17 15.32 6.53
C ASN A 90 -9.32 13.97 7.23
N VAL A 91 -9.94 12.98 6.58
CA VAL A 91 -10.07 11.61 7.13
C VAL A 91 -8.70 10.98 7.37
N VAL A 92 -7.81 11.05 6.37
CA VAL A 92 -6.42 10.55 6.48
C VAL A 92 -5.68 11.22 7.62
N LYS A 93 -5.77 12.55 7.74
CA LYS A 93 -5.13 13.31 8.81
C LYS A 93 -5.66 12.90 10.18
N ASN A 94 -6.98 12.78 10.34
CA ASN A 94 -7.60 12.36 11.58
C ASN A 94 -7.16 10.94 11.97
N ALA A 95 -7.14 10.02 11.00
CA ALA A 95 -6.66 8.65 11.21
C ALA A 95 -5.20 8.62 11.67
N LYS A 96 -4.30 9.37 11.03
CA LYS A 96 -2.90 9.47 11.46
C LYS A 96 -2.77 9.99 12.89
N ASN A 97 -3.52 11.04 13.23
CA ASN A 97 -3.46 11.63 14.58
C ASN A 97 -3.89 10.64 15.67
N CYS A 98 -4.94 9.86 15.43
CA CYS A 98 -5.39 8.82 16.36
C CYS A 98 -4.35 7.69 16.52
N LEU A 99 -3.73 7.26 15.43
CA LEU A 99 -2.71 6.20 15.48
C LEU A 99 -1.42 6.65 16.17
N ASN A 100 -1.04 7.92 16.01
CA ASN A 100 0.15 8.48 16.66
C ASN A 100 -0.08 8.75 18.15
N SER A 101 -1.27 9.24 18.53
CA SER A 101 -1.61 9.51 19.94
C SER A 101 -1.68 8.22 20.77
N SER A 102 -2.12 7.12 20.14
CA SER A 102 -2.28 5.84 20.80
C SER A 102 -0.98 5.14 21.19
N ASP A 103 0.18 5.59 20.70
CA ASP A 103 1.48 5.08 21.15
C ASP A 103 1.67 5.29 22.68
N ASN A 104 1.02 6.32 23.23
CA ASN A 104 1.07 6.65 24.66
C ASN A 104 0.12 5.82 25.56
N GLY A 105 -0.29 4.62 25.12
CA GLY A 105 -1.04 3.67 25.96
C GLY A 105 -2.53 4.01 26.22
N SER A 106 -3.02 5.14 25.71
CA SER A 106 -4.41 5.57 25.89
C SER A 106 -5.31 5.11 24.73
N LYS A 107 -5.24 3.82 24.35
CA LYS A 107 -6.00 3.21 23.23
C LYS A 107 -7.52 3.45 23.28
N ARG A 108 -8.08 3.72 24.46
CA ARG A 108 -9.51 3.48 24.73
C ARG A 108 -10.41 4.71 24.71
N ASN A 109 -9.85 5.92 24.77
CA ASN A 109 -10.64 7.13 25.00
C ASN A 109 -10.68 8.10 23.81
N ASP A 110 -9.96 7.82 22.73
CA ASP A 110 -10.01 8.67 21.55
C ASP A 110 -11.39 8.58 20.87
N PRO A 111 -11.95 9.72 20.44
CA PRO A 111 -13.24 9.77 19.77
C PRO A 111 -13.22 8.95 18.46
N PRO A 112 -14.35 8.37 18.04
CA PRO A 112 -14.45 7.71 16.75
C PRO A 112 -14.06 8.67 15.62
N ILE A 113 -13.29 8.20 14.66
CA ILE A 113 -12.97 8.97 13.45
C ILE A 113 -14.21 8.98 12.56
N ASP A 114 -14.59 10.18 12.10
CA ASP A 114 -15.59 10.30 11.04
C ASP A 114 -14.94 9.95 9.69
N PHE A 115 -15.44 8.89 9.05
CA PHE A 115 -15.04 8.43 7.72
C PHE A 115 -16.03 8.85 6.63
N THR A 116 -16.89 9.83 6.90
CA THR A 116 -17.87 10.35 5.94
C THR A 116 -17.15 11.13 4.83
N ILE A 117 -17.32 10.68 3.58
CA ILE A 117 -16.72 11.29 2.39
C ILE A 117 -17.75 11.29 1.26
N HIS A 118 -17.87 12.42 0.59
CA HIS A 118 -18.72 12.64 -0.58
C HIS A 118 -17.94 12.39 -1.85
N VAL A 119 -18.29 11.29 -2.51
CA VAL A 119 -17.75 10.89 -3.81
C VAL A 119 -18.32 11.83 -4.88
N ALA A 120 -17.46 12.34 -5.78
CA ALA A 120 -17.93 13.22 -6.85
C ALA A 120 -18.86 12.43 -7.79
N PRO A 121 -20.02 13.00 -8.17
CA PRO A 121 -21.01 12.29 -8.95
C PRO A 121 -20.49 12.04 -10.37
N ARG A 122 -20.75 10.82 -10.86
CA ARG A 122 -20.45 10.45 -12.25
C ARG A 122 -21.50 11.09 -13.19
N PRO A 123 -21.12 11.63 -14.36
CA PRO A 123 -22.09 12.10 -15.35
C PRO A 123 -23.02 10.95 -15.72
N SER A 124 -24.33 11.20 -15.68
CA SER A 124 -25.38 10.20 -15.92
C SER A 124 -25.30 9.49 -17.27
N SER A 125 -24.47 9.98 -18.20
CA SER A 125 -24.25 9.43 -19.54
C SER A 125 -22.99 8.57 -19.69
N SER A 126 -22.23 8.29 -18.62
CA SER A 126 -21.01 7.48 -18.73
C SER A 126 -21.25 6.03 -18.27
N PRO A 127 -20.89 5.01 -19.10
CA PRO A 127 -21.08 3.62 -18.73
C PRO A 127 -20.21 3.26 -17.50
N PRO A 128 -20.64 2.27 -16.70
CA PRO A 128 -19.85 1.81 -15.56
C PRO A 128 -18.47 1.38 -16.04
N SER A 129 -17.43 1.84 -15.33
CA SER A 129 -16.03 1.55 -15.65
C SER A 129 -15.79 0.04 -15.66
N SER A 130 -15.89 -0.60 -16.83
CA SER A 130 -15.37 -1.94 -17.06
C SER A 130 -13.95 -1.82 -17.60
N VAL A 131 -13.01 -1.42 -16.76
CA VAL A 131 -11.57 -1.52 -17.07
C VAL A 131 -10.89 -2.11 -15.85
N LEU A 132 -10.72 -3.43 -15.91
CA LEU A 132 -9.68 -4.22 -15.25
C LEU A 132 -9.14 -3.62 -13.95
N CYS A 133 -9.93 -3.73 -12.88
CA CYS A 133 -9.41 -3.58 -11.52
C CYS A 133 -8.58 -4.83 -11.20
N ASN A 134 -7.38 -4.93 -11.76
CA ASN A 134 -6.44 -5.98 -11.38
C ASN A 134 -5.96 -5.69 -9.95
N GLY A 135 -6.64 -6.29 -8.99
CA GLY A 135 -6.31 -6.18 -7.58
C GLY A 135 -7.11 -7.16 -6.74
N ASP A 136 -7.36 -8.36 -7.28
CA ASP A 136 -7.71 -9.49 -6.43
C ASP A 136 -6.54 -9.75 -5.47
N LEU A 137 -6.88 -9.82 -4.19
CA LEU A 137 -5.97 -10.13 -3.09
C LEU A 137 -5.23 -11.44 -3.35
N LYS A 138 -4.07 -11.37 -4.02
CA LYS A 138 -3.10 -12.45 -3.97
C LYS A 138 -2.10 -12.10 -2.88
N VAL A 139 -2.40 -12.60 -1.68
CA VAL A 139 -1.42 -12.81 -0.61
C VAL A 139 -0.21 -13.48 -1.24
N ASN A 140 0.85 -12.72 -1.50
CA ASN A 140 2.11 -13.26 -1.97
C ASN A 140 3.22 -12.72 -1.09
N ASN A 141 3.47 -13.46 -0.01
CA ASN A 141 4.75 -13.45 0.67
C ASN A 141 5.78 -13.99 -0.33
N GLN A 142 6.63 -13.13 -0.90
CA GLN A 142 8.04 -13.40 -1.25
C GLN A 142 8.63 -12.28 -2.13
N THR A 143 9.49 -11.49 -1.50
CA THR A 143 10.85 -11.14 -1.94
C THR A 143 11.14 -10.97 -3.45
N THR A 144 11.25 -9.70 -3.85
CA THR A 144 12.31 -9.08 -4.69
C THR A 144 12.55 -9.49 -6.17
N ASN A 145 12.57 -8.44 -7.00
CA ASN A 145 13.29 -8.19 -8.28
C ASN A 145 12.54 -8.56 -9.59
N LYS A 146 11.93 -7.59 -10.32
CA LYS A 146 12.53 -6.63 -11.30
C LYS A 146 13.34 -7.34 -12.39
N THR A 147 13.24 -7.11 -13.70
CA THR A 147 12.41 -6.28 -14.60
C THR A 147 12.75 -6.82 -15.99
N GLN A 148 11.81 -7.35 -16.77
CA GLN A 148 12.06 -7.62 -18.19
C GLN A 148 10.75 -7.48 -18.99
N SER A 149 10.33 -6.23 -19.19
CA SER A 149 9.22 -5.89 -20.07
C SER A 149 9.77 -5.56 -21.46
N SER A 150 9.45 -6.43 -22.40
CA SER A 150 9.87 -6.47 -23.79
C SER A 150 9.57 -5.20 -24.60
N ILE A 151 10.59 -4.70 -25.28
CA ILE A 151 10.51 -3.74 -26.37
C ILE A 151 9.95 -4.47 -27.60
N ARG A 152 8.79 -4.03 -28.12
CA ARG A 152 8.33 -4.40 -29.46
C ARG A 152 7.75 -3.17 -30.15
N THR A 153 8.63 -2.45 -30.82
CA THR A 153 8.33 -1.28 -31.66
C THR A 153 7.61 -1.71 -32.93
N ASN A 154 6.33 -1.36 -33.07
CA ASN A 154 5.61 -1.40 -34.34
C ASN A 154 5.48 0.04 -34.87
N SER A 155 6.32 0.43 -35.83
CA SER A 155 6.11 1.66 -36.60
C SER A 155 6.07 1.32 -38.08
N HIS A 156 4.85 1.20 -38.59
CA HIS A 156 4.55 0.99 -40.00
C HIS A 156 3.88 2.28 -40.52
N ILE A 157 4.64 3.17 -41.16
CA ILE A 157 4.09 4.33 -41.87
C ILE A 157 4.76 4.40 -43.25
N LYS A 158 4.06 3.86 -44.26
CA LYS A 158 4.29 4.17 -45.68
C LYS A 158 3.59 5.51 -45.97
N LYS A 159 4.36 6.55 -46.30
CA LYS A 159 3.84 7.80 -46.89
C LYS A 159 4.18 7.80 -48.38
N SER A 160 3.14 7.85 -49.21
CA SER A 160 3.19 8.08 -50.64
C SER A 160 3.17 9.58 -50.95
N SER A 161 4.09 10.01 -51.81
CA SER A 161 4.16 11.27 -52.59
C SER A 161 2.92 11.44 -53.53
N PRO A 162 2.70 12.52 -54.34
CA PRO A 162 3.66 13.58 -54.77
C PRO A 162 3.11 15.03 -55.02
N SER A 163 4.06 15.98 -55.02
CA SER A 163 4.21 17.16 -55.92
C SER A 163 3.09 18.19 -56.12
N SER A 164 3.34 19.45 -55.74
CA SER A 164 3.62 20.53 -56.70
C SER A 164 4.02 21.86 -56.00
N ASN A 165 4.99 22.53 -56.61
CA ASN A 165 5.36 23.95 -56.50
C ASN A 165 6.21 24.39 -55.30
N MET A 166 7.50 24.13 -55.48
CA MET A 166 8.65 24.61 -54.72
C MET A 166 8.90 26.11 -55.00
N TYR A 167 8.54 26.98 -54.04
CA TYR A 167 9.24 28.26 -53.86
C TYR A 167 10.41 28.02 -52.91
N SER A 168 11.63 28.12 -53.44
CA SER A 168 12.87 27.96 -52.70
C SER A 168 13.08 29.13 -51.73
N ILE A 169 12.72 28.92 -50.46
CA ILE A 169 13.15 29.80 -49.36
C ILE A 169 14.63 29.52 -49.09
N PRO A 170 15.52 30.53 -49.05
CA PRO A 170 16.91 30.36 -48.68
C PRO A 170 17.02 29.68 -47.31
N TYR A 171 17.63 28.50 -47.33
CA TYR A 171 17.87 27.63 -46.19
C TYR A 171 18.94 28.27 -45.31
N ASP A 172 18.52 28.82 -44.18
CA ASP A 172 19.44 29.33 -43.16
C ASP A 172 19.72 28.18 -42.18
N PRO A 173 20.92 27.56 -42.18
CA PRO A 173 21.24 26.41 -41.31
C PRO A 173 21.06 26.75 -39.81
N LEU A 174 21.08 28.05 -39.47
CA LEU A 174 20.82 28.54 -38.12
C LEU A 174 19.38 28.26 -37.66
N THR A 175 18.41 28.21 -38.56
CA THR A 175 17.00 28.00 -38.22
C THR A 175 16.73 26.55 -37.80
N GLU A 176 17.30 25.58 -38.51
CA GLU A 176 17.24 24.16 -38.12
C GLU A 176 17.91 23.94 -36.76
N GLN A 177 19.07 24.57 -36.53
CA GLN A 177 19.76 24.45 -35.25
C GLN A 177 18.96 25.05 -34.10
N LYS A 178 18.27 26.18 -34.31
CA LYS A 178 17.35 26.76 -33.31
C LYS A 178 16.15 25.85 -33.02
N GLN A 179 15.58 25.23 -34.05
CA GLN A 179 14.47 24.29 -33.86
C GLN A 179 14.91 23.05 -33.08
N LEU A 180 16.10 22.51 -33.38
CA LEU A 180 16.68 21.39 -32.65
C LEU A 180 17.01 21.75 -31.19
N LEU A 181 17.48 22.98 -30.94
CA LEU A 181 17.70 23.51 -29.59
C LEU A 181 16.38 23.64 -28.83
N TYR A 182 15.32 24.14 -29.48
CA TYR A 182 13.97 24.25 -28.90
C TYR A 182 13.36 22.87 -28.57
N GLU A 183 13.57 21.86 -29.43
CA GLU A 183 13.15 20.49 -29.16
C GLU A 183 13.93 19.85 -28.00
N GLN A 184 15.23 20.12 -27.88
CA GLN A 184 16.04 19.64 -26.76
C GLN A 184 15.64 20.31 -25.45
N ASP A 185 15.34 21.60 -25.46
CA ASP A 185 14.90 22.35 -24.27
C ASP A 185 13.56 21.78 -23.75
N ASN A 186 12.60 21.54 -24.64
CA ASN A 186 11.35 20.86 -24.29
C ASN A 186 11.57 19.43 -23.74
N ARG A 187 12.59 18.70 -24.22
CA ARG A 187 12.95 17.38 -23.66
C ARG A 187 13.62 17.52 -22.30
N LEU A 188 14.41 18.56 -22.08
CA LEU A 188 15.04 18.84 -20.79
C LEU A 188 14.00 19.23 -19.74
N ASP A 189 12.97 19.99 -20.10
CA ASP A 189 11.85 20.29 -19.19
C ASP A 189 11.08 19.03 -18.80
N GLN A 190 10.80 18.14 -19.76
CA GLN A 190 10.17 16.84 -19.47
C GLN A 190 11.05 15.95 -18.59
N LEU A 191 12.38 15.97 -18.81
CA LEU A 191 13.32 15.31 -17.91
C LEU A 191 13.30 15.98 -16.54
N GLY A 192 13.22 17.31 -16.47
CA GLY A 192 13.09 18.08 -15.23
C GLY A 192 11.85 17.69 -14.43
N THR A 193 10.68 17.59 -15.08
CA THR A 193 9.44 17.13 -14.43
C THR A 193 9.54 15.67 -14.01
N THR A 194 10.13 14.81 -14.85
CA THR A 194 10.33 13.38 -14.52
C THR A 194 11.31 13.22 -13.36
N ILE A 195 12.37 14.02 -13.30
CA ILE A 195 13.34 14.04 -12.20
C ILE A 195 12.69 14.60 -10.94
N SER A 196 11.81 15.60 -11.05
CA SER A 196 11.04 16.11 -9.91
C SER A 196 10.12 15.03 -9.35
N ASN A 197 9.39 14.33 -10.23
CA ASN A 197 8.51 13.23 -9.84
C ASN A 197 9.31 12.05 -9.26
N LEU A 198 10.47 11.71 -9.85
CA LEU A 198 11.36 10.68 -9.36
C LEU A 198 12.01 11.07 -8.03
N LYS A 199 12.40 12.34 -7.85
CA LYS A 199 12.92 12.88 -6.58
C LYS A 199 11.85 12.84 -5.51
N GLY A 200 10.63 13.23 -5.86
CA GLY A 200 9.43 12.99 -5.07
C GLY A 200 9.41 11.53 -4.66
N MET A 201 9.20 10.62 -5.61
CA MET A 201 9.18 9.16 -5.40
C MET A 201 10.36 8.63 -4.57
N SER A 202 11.57 9.17 -4.72
CA SER A 202 12.74 8.81 -3.93
C SER A 202 12.63 9.26 -2.47
N GLN A 203 12.15 10.47 -2.21
CA GLN A 203 11.86 10.94 -0.85
C GLN A 203 10.74 10.09 -0.24
N ARG A 204 9.69 9.81 -1.02
CA ARG A 204 8.56 8.93 -0.65
C ARG A 204 9.04 7.52 -0.24
N ILE A 205 9.91 6.91 -1.04
CA ILE A 205 10.53 5.60 -0.74
C ILE A 205 11.47 5.69 0.47
N GLY A 206 12.20 6.80 0.61
CA GLY A 206 13.08 7.05 1.76
C GLY A 206 12.30 7.10 3.08
N ASP A 207 11.19 7.84 3.12
CA ASP A 207 10.31 7.94 4.27
C ASP A 207 9.64 6.58 4.57
N GLU A 208 9.28 5.81 3.54
CA GLU A 208 8.72 4.46 3.69
C GLU A 208 9.73 3.48 4.31
N LEU A 209 10.98 3.50 3.84
CA LEU A 209 12.06 2.72 4.45
C LEU A 209 12.35 3.16 5.88
N GLY A 210 12.30 4.47 6.16
CA GLY A 210 12.48 5.03 7.49
C GLY A 210 11.41 4.54 8.48
N ASP A 211 10.15 4.59 8.08
CA ASP A 211 9.05 4.07 8.91
C ASP A 211 9.10 2.54 9.06
N GLN A 212 9.52 1.81 8.01
CA GLN A 212 9.73 0.37 8.11
C GLN A 212 10.85 0.01 9.10
N VAL A 213 11.88 0.85 9.24
CA VAL A 213 12.95 0.65 10.25
C VAL A 213 12.42 0.84 11.66
N VAL A 214 11.63 1.89 11.90
CA VAL A 214 10.97 2.10 13.22
C VAL A 214 10.05 0.92 13.54
N LEU A 215 9.33 0.43 12.54
CA LEU A 215 8.38 -0.68 12.71
C LEU A 215 9.08 -2.05 12.87
N LEU A 216 10.24 -2.24 12.26
CA LEU A 216 11.13 -3.38 12.50
C LEU A 216 11.65 -3.38 13.94
N ASP A 217 11.90 -2.20 14.52
CA ASP A 217 12.31 -2.08 15.92
C ASP A 217 11.16 -2.45 16.87
N ASP A 218 9.93 -2.01 16.57
CA ASP A 218 8.73 -2.45 17.30
C ASP A 218 8.50 -3.96 17.20
N PHE A 219 8.64 -4.53 15.99
CA PHE A 219 8.54 -5.98 15.80
C PHE A 219 9.65 -6.72 16.56
N ASN A 220 10.86 -6.18 16.57
CA ASN A 220 11.97 -6.71 17.36
C ASN A 220 11.66 -6.68 18.86
N ASN A 221 11.09 -5.58 19.36
CA ASN A 221 10.68 -5.46 20.76
C ASN A 221 9.55 -6.44 21.13
N GLU A 222 8.57 -6.65 20.25
CA GLU A 222 7.52 -7.65 20.44
C GLU A 222 8.07 -9.09 20.38
N MET A 223 8.99 -9.36 19.45
CA MET A 223 9.69 -10.64 19.35
C MET A 223 10.49 -10.93 20.62
N ILE A 224 11.22 -9.95 21.18
CA ILE A 224 11.91 -10.07 22.47
C ILE A 224 10.92 -10.37 23.60
N SER A 225 9.74 -9.71 23.60
CA SER A 225 8.71 -10.00 24.59
C SER A 225 8.16 -11.42 24.45
N THR A 226 8.00 -11.91 23.22
CA THR A 226 7.52 -13.26 22.92
C THR A 226 8.58 -14.30 23.25
N GLU A 227 9.86 -14.03 22.99
CA GLU A 227 11.00 -14.84 23.41
C GLU A 227 11.04 -14.93 24.94
N SER A 228 10.87 -13.82 25.66
CA SER A 228 10.82 -13.86 27.13
C SER A 228 9.64 -14.68 27.67
N ARG A 229 8.49 -14.66 26.98
CA ARG A 229 7.32 -15.48 27.31
C ARG A 229 7.57 -16.94 26.99
N LEU A 230 8.13 -17.24 25.83
CA LEU A 230 8.54 -18.58 25.44
C LEU A 230 9.56 -19.10 26.44
N ASP A 231 10.56 -18.33 26.85
CA ASP A 231 11.53 -18.69 27.89
C ASP A 231 10.87 -18.96 29.24
N SER A 232 9.86 -18.17 29.60
CA SER A 232 9.10 -18.44 30.82
C SER A 232 8.33 -19.76 30.72
N ILE A 233 7.79 -20.10 29.55
CA ILE A 233 7.05 -21.33 29.27
C ILE A 233 8.01 -22.51 29.19
N THR A 234 9.10 -22.41 28.44
CA THR A 234 10.14 -23.43 28.30
C THR A 234 10.82 -23.69 29.64
N LYS A 235 11.04 -22.68 30.47
CA LYS A 235 11.55 -22.86 31.84
C LYS A 235 10.54 -23.57 32.73
N ARG A 236 9.24 -23.29 32.59
CA ARG A 236 8.19 -24.03 33.32
C ARG A 236 8.12 -25.49 32.83
N THR A 237 8.14 -25.74 31.53
CA THR A 237 8.13 -27.11 30.98
C THR A 237 9.42 -27.87 31.29
N ALA A 238 10.59 -27.22 31.25
CA ALA A 238 11.86 -27.80 31.65
C ALA A 238 11.89 -28.11 33.15
N ARG A 239 11.30 -27.26 34.00
CA ARG A 239 11.11 -27.58 35.43
C ARG A 239 10.18 -28.78 35.58
N LEU A 240 9.08 -28.86 34.85
CA LEU A 240 8.18 -30.02 34.89
C LEU A 240 8.87 -31.31 34.42
N LEU A 241 9.74 -31.22 33.42
CA LEU A 241 10.56 -32.35 32.96
C LEU A 241 11.59 -32.76 34.03
N HIS A 242 12.29 -31.79 34.62
CA HIS A 242 13.32 -32.03 35.64
C HIS A 242 12.74 -32.61 36.94
N LEU A 243 11.54 -32.19 37.34
CA LEU A 243 10.87 -32.70 38.54
C LEU A 243 10.37 -34.14 38.40
N ASN A 244 10.40 -34.70 37.19
CA ASN A 244 10.08 -36.10 36.93
C ASN A 244 11.32 -37.03 37.04
N THR A 245 12.45 -36.50 37.50
CA THR A 245 13.71 -37.27 37.70
C THR A 245 13.83 -37.88 39.09
N ASP A 246 12.77 -37.85 39.90
CA ASP A 246 12.80 -38.45 41.22
C ASP A 246 13.00 -39.97 41.10
N ARG A 247 14.11 -40.49 41.65
CA ARG A 247 14.42 -41.94 41.65
C ARG A 247 13.24 -42.77 42.17
N ARG A 248 12.44 -42.21 43.09
CA ARG A 248 11.23 -42.85 43.65
C ARG A 248 10.12 -42.98 42.60
N GLN A 249 9.88 -41.97 41.77
CA GLN A 249 8.90 -42.03 40.69
C GLN A 249 9.34 -43.01 39.61
N TRP A 250 10.63 -42.99 39.25
CA TRP A 250 11.20 -43.99 38.33
C TRP A 250 11.04 -45.42 38.85
N CYS A 251 11.26 -45.67 40.15
CA CYS A 251 10.96 -46.98 40.75
C CYS A 251 9.48 -47.34 40.66
N ALA A 252 8.57 -46.40 40.90
CA ALA A 252 7.13 -46.66 40.82
C ALA A 252 6.67 -46.97 39.39
N ILE A 253 7.15 -46.21 38.41
CA ILE A 253 6.89 -46.47 36.97
C ILE A 253 7.47 -47.82 36.57
N PHE A 254 8.69 -48.12 37.00
CA PHE A 254 9.32 -49.41 36.71
C PHE A 254 8.56 -50.58 37.34
N SER A 255 8.10 -50.45 38.60
CA SER A 255 7.30 -51.50 39.23
C SER A 255 5.95 -51.70 38.53
N LEU A 256 5.28 -50.61 38.13
CA LEU A 256 3.99 -50.67 37.42
C LEU A 256 4.16 -51.32 36.05
N LEU A 257 5.25 -51.01 35.34
CA LEU A 257 5.61 -51.64 34.06
C LEU A 257 5.90 -53.14 34.22
N ILE A 258 6.57 -53.56 35.29
CA ILE A 258 6.75 -54.98 35.62
C ILE A 258 5.40 -55.66 35.85
N THR A 259 4.51 -55.07 36.67
CA THR A 259 3.19 -55.66 36.93
C THR A 259 2.36 -55.78 35.64
N LEU A 260 2.39 -54.77 34.77
CA LEU A 260 1.75 -54.81 33.46
C LEU A 260 2.31 -55.95 32.59
N LEU A 261 3.64 -56.12 32.59
CA LEU A 261 4.32 -57.17 31.83
C LEU A 261 3.94 -58.58 32.35
N VAL A 262 3.81 -58.76 33.67
CA VAL A 262 3.32 -60.02 34.26
C VAL A 262 1.89 -60.31 33.82
N ILE A 263 1.00 -59.31 33.82
CA ILE A 263 -0.39 -59.47 33.35
C ILE A 263 -0.42 -59.86 31.87
N LEU A 264 0.40 -59.23 31.02
CA LEU A 264 0.50 -59.56 29.60
C LEU A 264 1.03 -60.97 29.37
N ILE A 265 2.04 -61.42 30.13
CA ILE A 265 2.53 -62.80 30.06
C ILE A 265 1.43 -63.78 30.47
N LEU A 266 0.74 -63.52 31.58
CA LEU A 266 -0.36 -64.36 32.04
C LEU A 266 -1.46 -64.46 30.97
N PHE A 267 -1.84 -63.34 30.36
CA PHE A 267 -2.85 -63.29 29.31
C PHE A 267 -2.38 -63.92 27.99
N GLY A 268 -1.10 -63.83 27.64
CA GLY A 268 -0.57 -64.46 26.44
C GLY A 268 -0.34 -65.97 26.57
N ILE A 269 -0.21 -66.48 27.79
CA ILE A 269 -0.11 -67.91 28.10
C ILE A 269 -1.50 -68.57 28.17
N LEU A 270 -2.53 -67.82 28.56
CA LEU A 270 -3.92 -68.27 28.66
C LEU A 270 -4.61 -68.27 27.29
#